data_AF-A0A1J3IPF1-F1
#
_entry.id   AF-A0A1J3IPF1-F1
#
_cell.length_a   1.000
_cell.length_b   1.000
_cell.length_c   1.000
_cell.angle_alpha   90.00
_cell.angle_beta   90.00
_cell.angle_gamma   90.00
#
_symmetry.space_group_name_H-M   'P 1'
#
loop_
_entity.id
_entity.type
_entity.pdbx_description
1 polymer ?
#
loop_
_entity_poly.entity_id
_entity_poly.type
_entity_poly.pdbx_seq_one_letter_code
_entity_poly.pdbx_strand_id
1 'polypeptide(L)'
;SIYDIYSPQELIDFVDPQQRRVGSKKHHYCYPLNLTKGFQYVVKNGIQREENRPFIGCSKDVPAYIPSPQLGYIKDFVRLNTIHDALLQLKKHPIGAALAIFLLLFYKKRTLRSNWFAWFSDYLIFWILLVLY
;
A
#
# COMPACT_ATOMS: atom_id res chain seq x y z
N SER A 1 19.59 -0.55 16.26
CA SER A 1 19.39 -0.29 14.83
C SER A 1 18.64 1.03 14.70
N ILE A 2 19.04 1.96 13.84
CA ILE A 2 18.45 3.32 13.76
C ILE A 2 17.15 3.35 12.93
N TYR A 3 16.72 2.21 12.37
CA TYR A 3 15.41 2.07 11.72
C TYR A 3 14.81 0.71 12.05
N ASP A 4 13.55 0.71 12.49
CA ASP A 4 12.73 -0.49 12.60
C ASP A 4 12.05 -0.76 11.26
N ILE A 5 12.20 -1.98 10.74
CA ILE A 5 11.57 -2.41 9.49
C ILE A 5 10.26 -3.12 9.84
N TYR A 6 9.15 -2.61 9.34
CA TYR A 6 7.81 -3.15 9.55
C TYR A 6 7.37 -4.04 8.39
N SER A 7 6.56 -5.06 8.69
CA SER A 7 6.15 -6.10 7.76
C SER A 7 5.11 -5.60 6.74
N PRO A 8 5.45 -5.44 5.45
CA PRO A 8 4.45 -5.21 4.42
C PRO A 8 3.58 -6.46 4.22
N GLN A 9 4.09 -7.65 4.54
CA GLN A 9 3.34 -8.91 4.43
C GLN A 9 2.09 -8.91 5.30
N GLU A 10 2.17 -8.35 6.51
CA GLU A 10 1.02 -8.24 7.40
C GLU A 10 -0.12 -7.43 6.77
N LEU A 11 0.23 -6.32 6.12
CA LEU A 11 -0.75 -5.47 5.46
C LEU A 11 -1.45 -6.21 4.30
N ILE A 12 -0.69 -6.98 3.52
CA ILE A 12 -1.22 -7.77 2.41
C ILE A 12 -2.16 -8.88 2.92
N ASP A 13 -1.81 -9.49 4.05
CA ASP A 13 -2.52 -10.63 4.63
C ASP A 13 -3.82 -10.26 5.34
N PHE A 14 -3.83 -9.14 6.09
CA PHE A 14 -4.90 -8.89 7.06
C PHE A 14 -5.70 -7.60 6.87
N VAL A 15 -5.26 -6.65 6.04
CA VAL A 15 -5.98 -5.37 5.89
C VAL A 15 -7.32 -5.55 5.17
N ASP A 16 -7.35 -6.36 4.11
CA ASP A 16 -8.59 -6.66 3.39
C ASP A 16 -8.70 -8.15 2.98
N PRO A 17 -9.07 -9.03 3.93
CA PRO A 17 -9.22 -10.46 3.66
C PRO A 17 -10.30 -10.76 2.61
N GLN A 18 -11.30 -9.88 2.47
CA GLN A 18 -12.35 -10.05 1.47
C GLN A 18 -11.78 -9.80 0.07
N GLN A 19 -11.09 -8.67 -0.13
CA GLN A 19 -10.49 -8.34 -1.42
C GLN A 19 -9.43 -9.36 -1.84
N ARG A 20 -8.66 -9.92 -0.88
CA ARG A 20 -7.73 -11.02 -1.14
C ARG A 20 -8.40 -12.27 -1.71
N ARG A 21 -9.56 -12.65 -1.15
CA ARG A 21 -10.34 -13.81 -1.61
C ARG A 21 -10.91 -13.60 -3.02
N VAL A 22 -11.37 -12.38 -3.32
CA VAL A 22 -11.95 -12.03 -4.62
C VAL A 22 -10.89 -11.84 -5.71
N GLY A 23 -9.72 -11.30 -5.34
CA GLY A 23 -8.62 -10.99 -6.26
C GLY A 23 -7.84 -12.20 -6.78
N SER A 24 -8.18 -13.43 -6.40
CA SER A 24 -7.44 -14.66 -6.66
C SER A 24 -7.46 -15.16 -8.12
N LYS A 25 -7.41 -14.26 -9.10
CA LYS A 25 -7.34 -14.65 -10.51
C LYS A 25 -5.97 -15.27 -10.79
N LYS A 26 -5.95 -16.57 -11.14
CA LYS A 26 -4.78 -17.29 -11.70
C LYS A 26 -3.52 -17.29 -10.81
N HIS A 27 -3.64 -17.69 -9.55
CA HIS A 27 -2.51 -17.92 -8.62
C HIS A 27 -1.80 -16.69 -8.05
N HIS A 28 -2.34 -15.48 -8.25
CA HIS A 28 -1.83 -14.25 -7.63
C HIS A 28 -2.86 -13.69 -6.65
N TYR A 29 -2.48 -13.54 -5.38
CA TYR A 29 -3.39 -13.10 -4.31
C TYR A 29 -3.13 -11.66 -3.87
N CYS A 30 -2.24 -10.91 -4.53
CA CYS A 30 -2.15 -9.48 -4.26
C CYS A 30 -3.34 -8.78 -4.87
N TYR A 31 -3.76 -7.71 -4.22
CA TYR A 31 -4.82 -6.83 -4.65
C TYR A 31 -4.37 -5.39 -4.42
N PRO A 32 -4.89 -4.44 -5.21
CA PRO A 32 -4.64 -3.03 -4.94
C PRO A 32 -5.25 -2.67 -3.59
N LEU A 33 -4.39 -2.26 -2.65
CA LEU A 33 -4.81 -1.84 -1.32
C LEU A 33 -4.85 -0.32 -1.23
N ASN A 34 -5.96 0.21 -0.71
CA ASN A 34 -6.09 1.63 -0.41
C ASN A 34 -5.23 1.98 0.83
N LEU A 35 -4.35 2.98 0.72
CA LEU A 35 -3.52 3.49 1.81
C LEU A 35 -4.33 3.83 3.06
N THR A 36 -5.52 4.39 2.91
CA THR A 36 -6.42 4.70 4.03
C THR A 36 -6.76 3.45 4.84
N LYS A 37 -7.06 2.32 4.19
CA LYS A 37 -7.35 1.06 4.91
C LYS A 37 -6.10 0.55 5.63
N GLY A 38 -4.94 0.66 4.99
CA GLY A 38 -3.65 0.32 5.61
C GLY A 38 -3.41 1.12 6.88
N PHE A 39 -3.52 2.45 6.82
CA PHE A 39 -3.35 3.30 8.00
C PHE A 39 -4.39 3.02 9.10
N GLN A 40 -5.66 2.84 8.73
CA GLN A 40 -6.71 2.45 9.68
C GLN A 40 -6.38 1.13 10.40
N TYR A 41 -5.85 0.15 9.68
CA TYR A 41 -5.41 -1.11 10.26
C TYR A 41 -4.29 -0.89 11.28
N VAL A 42 -3.26 -0.10 10.94
CA VAL A 42 -2.11 0.15 11.82
C VAL A 42 -2.51 0.96 13.07
N VAL A 43 -3.42 1.93 12.96
CA VAL A 43 -3.97 2.66 14.11
C VAL A 43 -4.65 1.69 15.09
N LYS A 44 -5.45 0.75 14.56
CA LYS A 44 -6.30 -0.12 15.37
C LYS A 44 -5.58 -1.35 15.94
N ASN A 45 -4.75 -1.98 15.12
CA ASN A 45 -4.17 -3.31 15.43
C ASN A 45 -2.65 -3.25 15.65
N GLY A 46 -2.00 -2.15 15.24
CA GLY A 46 -0.56 -2.09 15.10
C GLY A 46 -0.06 -2.88 13.89
N ILE A 47 1.26 -2.95 13.76
CA ILE A 47 1.95 -3.69 12.69
C ILE A 47 3.22 -4.34 13.26
N GLN A 48 3.46 -5.58 12.86
CA GLN A 48 4.62 -6.36 13.24
C GLN A 48 5.87 -5.88 12.51
N ARG A 49 7.01 -6.15 13.12
CA ARG A 49 8.32 -6.03 12.49
C ARG A 49 8.51 -7.12 11.42
N GLU A 50 9.32 -6.81 10.41
CA GLU A 50 9.67 -7.72 9.32
C GLU A 50 10.23 -9.06 9.83
N GLU A 51 11.02 -9.03 10.91
CA GLU A 51 11.59 -10.23 11.54
C GLU A 51 10.52 -11.22 12.06
N ASN A 52 9.35 -10.73 12.44
CA ASN A 52 8.24 -11.56 12.94
C ASN A 52 7.34 -12.06 11.82
N ARG A 53 7.26 -11.31 10.71
CA ARG A 53 6.48 -11.67 9.53
C ARG A 53 7.19 -11.23 8.25
N PRO A 54 8.12 -12.05 7.73
CA PRO A 54 8.90 -11.68 6.56
C PRO A 54 8.05 -11.64 5.29
N PHE A 55 8.47 -10.82 4.33
CA PHE A 55 7.84 -10.73 3.02
C PHE A 55 8.06 -12.02 2.22
N ILE A 56 6.96 -12.71 1.93
CA ILE A 56 6.93 -13.95 1.12
C ILE A 56 6.14 -13.76 -0.19
N GLY A 57 5.72 -12.52 -0.47
CA GLY A 57 4.84 -12.20 -1.58
C GLY A 57 3.39 -12.62 -1.33
N CYS A 58 2.65 -12.85 -2.41
CA CYS A 58 1.22 -13.05 -2.34
C CYS A 58 0.82 -14.51 -2.52
N SER A 59 1.10 -15.29 -1.48
CA SER A 59 0.70 -16.70 -1.39
C SER A 59 -0.82 -16.86 -1.28
N LYS A 60 -1.32 -18.00 -1.75
CA LYS A 60 -2.69 -18.45 -1.48
C LYS A 60 -2.93 -18.62 0.01
N ASP A 61 -1.99 -19.30 0.66
CA ASP A 61 -2.10 -19.71 2.04
C ASP A 61 -1.49 -18.62 2.91
N VAL A 62 -2.35 -18.04 3.76
CA VAL A 62 -1.95 -17.03 4.76
C VAL A 62 -1.62 -17.77 6.05
N PRO A 63 -0.37 -17.73 6.52
CA PRO A 63 -0.04 -18.27 7.83
C PRO A 63 -0.90 -17.60 8.90
N ALA A 64 -1.33 -18.41 9.89
CA ALA A 64 -2.07 -17.92 11.04
C ALA A 64 -1.34 -16.71 11.67
N TYR A 65 -2.13 -15.78 12.22
CA TYR A 65 -1.55 -14.64 12.92
C TYR A 65 -0.85 -15.11 14.19
N ILE A 66 0.44 -14.84 14.31
CA ILE A 66 1.24 -15.11 15.50
C ILE A 66 1.41 -13.78 16.22
N PRO A 67 0.88 -13.60 17.45
CA PRO A 67 1.05 -12.36 18.20
C PRO A 67 2.53 -12.03 18.43
N SER A 68 2.94 -10.81 18.11
CA SER A 68 4.26 -10.28 18.46
C SER A 68 4.16 -9.40 19.71
N PRO A 69 5.12 -9.47 20.64
CA PRO A 69 5.16 -8.59 21.81
C PRO A 69 5.48 -7.13 21.44
N GLN A 70 6.02 -6.88 20.24
CA GLN A 70 6.47 -5.56 19.80
C GLN A 70 5.76 -5.17 18.51
N LEU A 71 4.70 -4.39 18.65
CA LEU A 71 3.93 -3.84 17.54
C LEU A 71 4.23 -2.35 17.38
N GLY A 72 4.38 -1.90 16.15
CA GLY A 72 4.41 -0.48 15.80
C GLY A 72 2.99 0.05 15.66
N TYR A 73 2.75 1.25 16.20
CA TYR A 73 1.48 1.94 16.07
C TYR A 73 1.71 3.33 15.50
N ILE A 74 0.74 3.81 14.74
CA ILE A 74 0.62 5.24 14.44
C ILE A 74 -0.54 5.79 15.26
N LYS A 75 -0.39 7.03 15.74
CA LYS A 75 -1.43 7.67 16.55
C LYS A 75 -2.69 7.95 15.72
N ASP A 76 -2.50 8.50 14.53
CA ASP A 76 -3.56 8.85 13.59
C ASP A 76 -2.97 9.07 12.20
N PHE A 77 -3.82 9.26 11.19
CA PHE A 77 -3.43 9.67 9.85
C PHE A 77 -4.37 10.77 9.32
N VAL A 78 -3.82 11.68 8.52
CA VAL A 78 -4.58 12.78 7.91
C VAL A 78 -4.54 12.63 6.39
N ARG A 79 -5.70 12.77 5.75
CA ARG A 79 -5.80 12.84 4.29
C ARG A 79 -5.62 14.28 3.84
N LEU A 80 -4.58 14.51 3.04
CA LEU A 80 -4.32 15.80 2.41
C LEU A 80 -5.08 15.88 1.08
N ASN A 81 -5.80 16.98 0.87
CA ASN A 81 -6.65 17.15 -0.31
C ASN A 81 -6.02 18.07 -1.36
N THR A 82 -4.93 18.77 -1.03
CA THR A 82 -4.25 19.68 -1.96
C THR A 82 -2.76 19.34 -2.08
N ILE A 83 -2.20 19.57 -3.26
CA ILE A 83 -0.75 19.41 -3.50
C ILE A 83 0.04 20.42 -2.65
N HIS A 84 -0.50 21.62 -2.44
CA HIS A 84 0.17 22.64 -1.64
C HIS A 84 0.34 22.17 -0.19
N ASP A 85 -0.71 21.64 0.44
CA ASP A 85 -0.63 21.09 1.79
C ASP A 85 0.33 19.90 1.84
N ALA A 86 0.29 19.02 0.83
CA ALA A 86 1.23 17.90 0.73
C ALA A 86 2.68 18.37 0.68
N LEU A 87 3.00 19.38 -0.12
CA LEU A 87 4.36 19.94 -0.22
C LEU A 87 4.81 20.61 1.09
N LEU A 88 3.90 21.26 1.82
CA LEU A 88 4.20 21.83 3.13
C LEU A 88 4.50 20.74 4.16
N GLN A 89 3.73 19.65 4.18
CA GLN A 89 3.91 18.55 5.11
C GLN A 89 5.12 17.67 4.78
N LEU A 90 5.49 17.55 3.49
CA LEU A 90 6.64 16.76 3.04
C LEU A 90 7.96 17.25 3.65
N LYS A 91 8.04 18.53 4.02
CA LYS A 91 9.19 19.11 4.74
C LYS A 91 9.35 18.57 6.16
N LYS A 92 8.31 17.98 6.74
CA LYS A 92 8.25 17.55 8.14
C LYS A 92 8.28 16.04 8.28
N HIS A 93 7.52 15.32 7.45
CA HIS A 93 7.40 13.87 7.53
C HIS A 93 7.11 13.28 6.14
N PRO A 94 7.41 11.98 5.92
CA PRO A 94 7.03 11.30 4.69
C PRO A 94 5.50 11.26 4.54
N ILE A 95 5.06 11.18 3.28
CA ILE A 95 3.64 11.15 2.91
C ILE A 95 3.42 9.96 1.98
N GLY A 96 2.42 9.14 2.30
CA GLY A 96 1.93 8.13 1.37
C GLY A 96 1.10 8.80 0.27
N ALA A 97 1.52 8.63 -0.98
CA ALA A 97 0.82 9.18 -2.14
C ALA A 97 0.64 8.10 -3.20
N ALA A 98 -0.50 8.14 -3.87
CA ALA A 98 -0.73 7.33 -5.05
C ALA A 98 -0.50 8.15 -6.32
N LEU A 99 0.56 7.82 -7.07
CA LEU A 99 0.83 8.46 -8.34
C LEU A 99 0.36 7.57 -9.49
N ALA A 100 -0.44 8.13 -10.39
CA ALA A 100 -0.84 7.45 -11.61
C ALA A 100 0.31 7.50 -12.64
N ILE A 101 1.36 6.72 -12.40
CA ILE A 101 2.57 6.68 -13.23
C ILE A 101 2.27 6.16 -14.65
N PHE A 102 1.13 5.48 -14.84
CA PHE A 102 0.72 4.90 -16.13
C PHE A 102 -0.40 5.67 -16.86
N LEU A 103 -0.72 6.91 -16.47
CA LEU A 103 -1.54 7.77 -17.33
C LEU A 103 -0.71 8.25 -18.52
N LEU A 104 -1.19 7.95 -19.72
CA LEU A 104 -0.59 8.08 -21.07
C LEU A 104 0.08 9.43 -21.43
N LEU A 105 0.16 10.42 -20.55
CA LEU A 105 0.83 11.70 -20.79
C LEU A 105 2.37 11.62 -20.73
N PHE A 106 2.95 10.54 -20.20
CA PHE A 106 4.38 10.21 -20.39
C PHE A 106 4.68 9.49 -21.72
N TYR A 107 3.66 9.14 -22.50
CA TYR A 107 3.78 8.42 -23.78
C TYR A 107 3.78 9.37 -24.99
N LYS A 108 4.56 10.46 -24.96
CA LYS A 108 4.65 11.36 -26.13
C LYS A 108 5.60 10.81 -27.22
N LYS A 109 5.17 9.74 -27.90
CA LYS A 109 5.28 9.53 -29.37
C LYS A 109 4.71 8.16 -29.77
N ARG A 110 3.41 8.10 -30.07
CA ARG A 110 2.88 7.28 -31.16
C ARG A 110 1.47 7.75 -31.55
N THR A 111 1.50 8.63 -32.54
CA THR A 111 0.56 8.83 -33.65
C THR A 111 -0.67 7.91 -33.72
N LEU A 112 -1.84 8.56 -33.74
CA LEU A 112 -3.06 8.28 -34.52
C LEU A 112 -3.64 6.84 -34.47
N ARG A 113 -4.84 6.70 -33.87
CA ARG A 113 -6.15 6.61 -34.59
C ARG A 113 -7.19 5.80 -33.76
N SER A 114 -8.27 6.49 -33.40
CA SER A 114 -9.66 6.04 -33.11
C SER A 114 -9.98 4.94 -32.08
N ASN A 115 -10.88 5.31 -31.16
CA ASN A 115 -11.94 4.52 -30.50
C ASN A 115 -11.56 3.50 -29.42
N TRP A 116 -11.15 3.94 -28.22
CA TRP A 116 -11.29 3.13 -26.99
C TRP A 116 -11.66 4.03 -25.80
N PHE A 117 -12.96 4.27 -25.64
CA PHE A 117 -13.55 4.70 -24.37
C PHE A 117 -13.77 3.44 -23.50
N ALA A 118 -13.58 3.60 -22.18
CA ALA A 118 -13.73 2.60 -21.11
C ALA A 118 -12.49 1.74 -20.80
N TRP A 119 -12.28 1.52 -19.50
CA TRP A 119 -11.17 0.82 -18.81
C TRP A 119 -10.04 1.72 -18.27
N PHE A 120 -10.42 2.72 -17.47
CA PHE A 120 -9.53 3.37 -16.49
C PHE A 120 -10.10 3.13 -15.09
N SER A 121 -9.76 1.99 -14.47
CA SER A 121 -9.93 1.76 -13.04
C SER A 121 -8.97 0.64 -12.62
N ASP A 122 -8.16 0.91 -11.61
CA ASP A 122 -7.58 -0.10 -10.70
C ASP A 122 -6.32 -0.88 -11.10
N TYR A 123 -5.17 -0.23 -11.34
CA TYR A 123 -3.88 -0.94 -11.21
C TYR A 123 -2.81 -0.05 -10.57
N LEU A 124 -2.35 -0.47 -9.39
CA LEU A 124 -1.45 0.29 -8.53
C LEU A 124 -0.53 -0.71 -7.81
N ILE A 125 0.74 -0.74 -8.22
CA ILE A 125 1.82 -1.51 -7.58
C ILE A 125 2.63 -0.50 -6.77
N PHE A 126 2.76 -0.73 -5.45
CA PHE A 126 3.55 0.14 -4.58
C PHE A 126 4.58 -0.59 -3.75
N TRP A 127 5.79 -0.04 -3.78
CA TRP A 127 6.78 -0.12 -2.73
C TRP A 127 6.66 1.14 -1.87
N ILE A 128 6.47 1.00 -0.56
CA ILE A 128 6.50 2.11 0.40
C ILE A 128 7.63 1.85 1.40
N LEU A 129 8.62 2.74 1.40
CA LEU A 129 9.56 2.93 2.50
C LEU A 129 8.87 3.78 3.56
N LEU A 130 8.43 3.14 4.65
CA LEU A 130 7.86 3.82 5.80
C LEU A 130 9.02 4.26 6.71
N VAL A 131 9.33 5.57 6.73
CA VAL A 131 10.21 6.18 7.74
C VAL A 131 9.30 6.76 8.81
N LEU A 132 9.20 6.12 9.96
CA LEU A 132 8.52 6.66 11.15
C LEU A 132 9.60 7.28 12.05
N TYR A 133 9.38 8.54 12.42
CA TYR A 133 10.13 9.29 13.43
C TYR A 133 9.37 9.30 14.75
#